data_AF-A0A956CIN8-F1
#
_entry.id   AF-A0A956CIN8-F1
#
_cell.length_a   1.000
_cell.length_b   1.000
_cell.length_c   1.000
_cell.angle_alpha   90.00
_cell.angle_beta   90.00
_cell.angle_gamma   90.00
#
_symmetry.space_group_name_H-M   'P 1'
#
loop_
_entity.id
_entity.type
_entity.pdbx_description
1 polymer ?
#
loop_
_entity_poly.entity_id
_entity_poly.type
_entity_poly.pdbx_seq_one_letter_code
_entity_poly.pdbx_strand_id
1 'polypeptide(L)'
;EQQVNDVVAGLSIHQSGVSRHLRILLEAGFVQVRPDGQRRFYSLRPEPFQELDAWVAGYRKLWDARLDRFGRALEKKKKQKEKQR
;
A
#
# COMPACT_ATOMS: atom_id res chain seq x y z
N GLU A 1 3.02 -20.61 0.51
CA GLU A 1 3.11 -20.56 1.99
C GLU A 1 4.56 -20.72 2.36
N GLN A 2 5.14 -19.88 3.22
CA GLN A 2 6.55 -19.98 3.60
C GLN A 2 6.69 -20.08 5.11
N GLN A 3 7.70 -20.83 5.57
CA GLN A 3 8.02 -20.90 6.98
C GLN A 3 8.77 -19.62 7.39
N VAL A 4 8.61 -19.18 8.65
CA VAL A 4 9.30 -17.98 9.18
C VAL A 4 10.80 -18.02 8.91
N ASN A 5 11.43 -19.21 9.00
CA ASN A 5 12.86 -19.36 8.75
C ASN A 5 13.25 -19.11 7.28
N ASP A 6 12.37 -19.41 6.32
CA ASP A 6 12.61 -19.13 4.89
C ASP A 6 12.44 -17.62 4.60
N VAL A 7 11.48 -16.98 5.27
CA VAL A 7 11.27 -15.52 5.19
C VAL A 7 12.46 -14.77 5.80
N VAL A 8 13.02 -15.28 6.90
CA VAL A 8 14.24 -14.75 7.54
C VAL A 8 15.47 -14.99 6.66
N ALA A 9 15.57 -16.11 5.95
CA ALA A 9 16.71 -16.38 5.07
C ALA A 9 16.77 -15.45 3.84
N GLY A 10 15.61 -14.94 3.38
CA GLY A 10 15.52 -13.99 2.26
C GLY A 10 15.61 -12.50 2.65
N LEU A 11 15.59 -12.18 3.95
CA LEU A 11 15.63 -10.82 4.46
C LEU A 11 16.82 -10.67 5.41
N SER A 12 17.68 -9.69 5.21
CA SER A 12 18.85 -9.40 6.08
C SER A 12 18.44 -8.81 7.45
N ILE A 13 17.38 -9.33 8.07
CA ILE A 13 16.77 -8.84 9.31
C ILE A 13 16.86 -9.95 10.36
N HIS A 14 17.18 -9.58 11.60
CA HIS A 14 17.23 -10.50 12.73
C HIS A 14 15.89 -11.21 12.95
N GLN A 15 15.91 -12.50 13.31
CA GLN A 15 14.73 -13.36 13.47
C GLN A 15 13.68 -12.81 14.46
N SER A 16 14.13 -12.11 15.51
CA SER A 16 13.27 -11.42 16.47
C SER A 16 12.47 -10.27 15.83
N GLY A 17 13.08 -9.55 14.90
CA GLY A 17 12.44 -8.53 14.09
C GLY A 17 11.39 -9.13 13.16
N VAL A 18 11.70 -10.22 12.46
CA VAL A 18 10.76 -10.86 11.53
C VAL A 18 9.52 -11.39 12.25
N SER A 19 9.68 -12.06 13.41
CA SER A 19 8.55 -12.53 14.21
C SER A 19 7.63 -11.39 14.66
N ARG A 20 8.20 -10.23 15.03
CA ARG A 20 7.43 -9.04 15.40
C ARG A 20 6.65 -8.49 14.21
N HIS A 21 7.28 -8.32 13.05
CA HIS A 21 6.60 -7.82 11.85
C HIS A 21 5.51 -8.78 11.37
N LEU A 22 5.74 -10.09 11.39
CA LEU A 22 4.73 -11.09 11.04
C LEU A 22 3.53 -11.05 11.99
N ARG A 23 3.76 -10.80 13.28
CA ARG A 23 2.67 -10.61 14.25
C ARG A 23 1.86 -9.35 13.94
N ILE A 24 2.51 -8.24 13.67
CA ILE A 24 1.84 -6.98 13.29
C ILE A 24 1.01 -7.18 12.02
N LEU A 25 1.58 -7.83 11.00
CA LEU A 25 0.88 -8.10 9.74
C LEU A 25 -0.30 -9.07 9.93
N LEU A 26 -0.19 -10.03 10.85
CA LEU A 26 -1.28 -10.95 11.20
C LEU A 26 -2.41 -10.20 11.92
N GLU A 27 -2.07 -9.36 12.89
CA GLU A 27 -3.03 -8.51 13.61
C GLU A 27 -3.72 -7.50 12.67
N ALA A 28 -2.99 -6.97 11.69
CA ALA A 28 -3.53 -6.10 10.64
C ALA A 28 -4.26 -6.87 9.51
N GLY A 29 -4.29 -8.20 9.55
CA GLY A 29 -5.02 -9.05 8.61
C GLY A 29 -4.35 -9.29 7.25
N PHE A 30 -3.15 -8.74 7.01
CA PHE A 30 -2.38 -8.87 5.75
C PHE A 30 -1.74 -10.24 5.54
N VAL A 31 -1.54 -10.99 6.62
CA VAL A 31 -1.11 -12.39 6.56
C VAL A 31 -2.05 -13.26 7.36
N GLN A 32 -2.12 -14.54 7.01
CA GLN A 32 -2.78 -15.58 7.79
C GLN A 32 -1.75 -16.59 8.28
N VAL A 33 -2.11 -17.29 9.36
CA VAL A 33 -1.27 -18.34 9.95
C VAL A 33 -2.01 -19.68 9.91
N ARG A 34 -1.33 -20.72 9.42
CA ARG A 34 -1.79 -22.10 9.48
C ARG A 34 -0.90 -22.89 10.45
N PRO A 35 -1.45 -23.41 11.56
CA PRO A 35 -0.69 -24.31 12.43
C PRO A 35 -0.55 -25.69 11.78
N ASP A 36 0.66 -26.25 11.81
CA ASP A 36 0.97 -27.61 11.37
C ASP A 36 1.93 -28.25 12.38
N GLY A 37 1.36 -28.96 13.36
CA GLY A 37 2.09 -29.47 14.53
C GLY A 37 2.79 -28.34 15.29
N GLN A 38 4.13 -28.43 15.43
CA GLN A 38 4.94 -27.38 16.05
C GLN A 38 5.32 -26.24 15.10
N ARG A 39 5.00 -26.33 13.81
CA ARG A 39 5.35 -25.33 12.80
C ARG A 39 4.18 -24.38 12.55
N ARG A 40 4.52 -23.11 12.29
CA ARG A 40 3.56 -22.08 11.88
C ARG A 40 3.90 -21.65 10.46
N PHE A 41 2.97 -21.84 9.55
CA PHE A 41 3.08 -21.39 8.16
C PHE A 41 2.39 -20.06 8.01
N TYR A 42 3.07 -19.10 7.39
CA TYR A 42 2.53 -17.78 7.11
C TYR A 42 2.28 -17.66 5.60
N SER A 43 1.14 -17.08 5.25
CA SER A 43 0.81 -16.72 3.87
C SER A 43 0.21 -15.33 3.79
N LEU A 44 0.50 -14.63 2.69
CA LEU A 44 -0.09 -13.33 2.41
C LEU A 44 -1.56 -13.50 2.03
N ARG A 45 -2.37 -12.57 2.52
CA ARG A 45 -3.77 -12.46 2.16
C ARG A 45 -3.92 -11.37 1.10
N PRO A 46 -4.48 -11.68 -0.09
CA PRO A 46 -4.63 -10.68 -1.14
C PRO A 46 -5.72 -9.64 -0.84
N GLU A 47 -6.70 -9.98 0.00
CA GLU A 47 -7.90 -9.15 0.19
C GLU A 47 -7.59 -7.75 0.78
N PRO A 48 -6.77 -7.61 1.83
CA PRO A 48 -6.43 -6.29 2.38
C PRO A 48 -5.65 -5.40 1.40
N PHE A 49 -4.88 -5.99 0.49
CA PHE A 49 -4.18 -5.23 -0.56
C PHE A 49 -5.16 -4.70 -1.61
N GLN A 50 -6.16 -5.49 -1.98
CA GLN A 50 -7.22 -5.06 -2.90
C GLN A 50 -8.06 -3.92 -2.30
N GLU A 51 -8.37 -4.02 -1.00
CA GLU A 51 -9.07 -2.95 -0.28
C GLU A 51 -8.25 -1.66 -0.23
N LEU A 52 -6.95 -1.76 0.04
CA LEU A 52 -6.03 -0.63 0.00
C LEU A 52 -5.97 -0.01 -1.39
N ASP A 53 -5.84 -0.81 -2.44
CA ASP A 53 -5.82 -0.34 -3.83
C ASP A 53 -7.11 0.38 -4.20
N ALA A 54 -8.27 -0.15 -3.80
CA ALA A 54 -9.57 0.49 -4.03
C ALA A 54 -9.66 1.86 -3.32
N TRP A 55 -9.20 1.94 -2.07
CA TRP A 55 -9.16 3.18 -1.31
C TRP A 55 -8.21 4.23 -1.94
N VAL A 56 -6.99 3.82 -2.31
CA VAL A 56 -6.01 4.69 -2.98
C VAL A 56 -6.54 5.17 -4.34
N ALA A 57 -7.22 4.31 -5.09
CA ALA A 57 -7.82 4.67 -6.37
C ALA A 57 -8.91 5.76 -6.21
N GLY A 58 -9.71 5.69 -5.14
CA GLY A 58 -10.66 6.75 -4.79
C GLY A 58 -9.97 8.08 -4.51
N TYR A 59 -8.89 8.05 -3.75
CA TYR A 59 -8.09 9.24 -3.45
C TYR A 59 -7.44 9.85 -4.70
N ARG A 60 -6.91 9.02 -5.61
CA ARG A 60 -6.32 9.47 -6.87
C ARG A 60 -7.32 10.29 -7.70
N LYS A 61 -8.55 9.81 -7.85
CA LYS A 61 -9.62 10.53 -8.59
C LYS A 61 -9.90 11.92 -8.03
N LEU A 62 -9.86 12.08 -6.71
CA LEU A 62 -10.07 13.37 -6.06
C LEU A 62 -8.93 14.35 -6.39
N TRP A 63 -7.68 13.88 -6.39
CA TRP A 63 -6.53 14.71 -6.73
C TRP A 63 -6.50 15.09 -8.19
N ASP A 64 -6.78 14.15 -9.09
CA ASP A 64 -6.82 14.41 -10.53
C ASP A 64 -7.83 15.53 -10.84
N ALA A 65 -9.05 15.45 -10.27
CA ALA A 65 -10.07 16.48 -10.45
C ALA A 65 -9.64 17.87 -9.91
N ARG A 66 -8.89 17.90 -8.80
CA ARG A 66 -8.36 19.14 -8.21
C ARG A 66 -7.26 19.74 -9.06
N LEU A 67 -6.32 18.92 -9.53
CA LEU A 67 -5.22 19.34 -10.39
C LEU A 67 -5.72 19.82 -11.76
N ASP A 68 -6.72 19.14 -12.33
CA ASP A 68 -7.39 19.56 -13.56
C ASP A 68 -8.04 20.94 -13.44
N ARG A 69 -8.75 21.18 -12.32
CA ARG A 69 -9.36 22.48 -12.04
C ARG A 69 -8.30 23.57 -11.92
N PHE A 70 -7.20 23.26 -11.25
CA PHE A 70 -6.07 24.17 -11.09
C PHE A 70 -5.42 24.49 -12.44
N GLY A 71 -5.17 23.48 -13.29
CA GLY A 71 -4.64 23.66 -14.64
C GLY A 71 -5.52 24.56 -15.50
N ARG A 72 -6.84 24.33 -15.50
CA ARG A 72 -7.80 25.20 -16.22
C ARG A 72 -7.78 26.65 -15.73
N ALA A 73 -7.65 26.87 -14.42
CA ALA A 73 -7.57 28.22 -13.85
C ALA A 73 -6.29 28.96 -14.27
N LEU A 74 -5.15 28.25 -14.30
CA LEU A 74 -3.88 28.81 -14.79
C LEU A 74 -3.95 29.20 -16.27
N GLU A 75 -4.51 28.34 -17.11
CA GLU A 75 -4.67 28.63 -18.54
C GLU A 75 -5.60 29.82 -18.79
N LYS A 76 -6.69 29.96 -18.03
CA LYS A 76 -7.56 31.14 -18.09
C LYS A 76 -6.79 32.42 -17.72
N LYS A 77 -5.96 32.37 -16.68
CA LYS A 77 -5.16 33.52 -16.23
C LYS A 77 -4.10 33.93 -17.27
N LYS A 78 -3.46 32.97 -17.94
CA LYS A 78 -2.51 33.24 -19.04
C LYS A 78 -3.20 33.95 -20.21
N LYS A 79 -4.33 33.43 -20.69
CA LYS A 79 -5.11 34.03 -21.79
C LYS A 79 -5.59 35.44 -21.49
N GLN A 80 -5.97 35.72 -20.23
CA GLN A 80 -6.34 37.08 -19.81
C GLN A 80 -5.15 38.06 -19.87
N LYS A 81 -3.96 37.59 -19.50
CA LYS A 81 -2.74 38.40 -19.54
C LYS A 81 -2.28 38.70 -20.98
N GLU A 82 -2.48 37.76 -21.90
CA GLU A 82 -2.18 37.96 -23.32
C GLU A 82 -3.14 38.94 -24.00
N LYS A 83 -4.43 38.92 -23.66
CA LYS A 83 -5.43 39.88 -24.19
C LYS A 83 -5.25 41.32 -23.69
N GLN A 84 -4.50 41.53 -22.62
CA GLN A 84 -4.22 42.85 -22.04
C GLN A 84 -2.92 43.47 -22.55
N ARG A 85 -2.14 42.74 -23.36
CA ARG A 85 -0.95 43.23 -24.05
C ARG A 85 -1.30 43.58 -25.49
#